data_AF-A0A8S2MZL0-F1
#
_entry.id   AF-A0A8S2MZL0-F1
#
_cell.length_a   1.000
_cell.length_b   1.000
_cell.length_c   1.000
_cell.angle_alpha   90.00
_cell.angle_beta   90.00
_cell.angle_gamma   90.00
#
_symmetry.space_group_name_H-M   'P 1'
#
loop_
_entity.id
_entity.type
_entity.pdbx_description
1 polymer ?
#
loop_
_entity_poly.entity_id
_entity_poly.type
_entity_poly.pdbx_seq_one_letter_code
_entity_poly.pdbx_strand_id
1 'polypeptide(L)'
;MESQAIKRADQPRAQWYWKSNSDPWSTNGNEEWTKYSDIESAIIEEAFNQKTKTKLAELDNYSINLNDSIQISKSDPNKQRQIKRVLTSRNESQGLREERLFLTPELSKTFTGDWGKQAYNFLSQWMKHKNRSNAEIVEQAANAIIIEGKKLGKH
;
A
#
# COMPACT_ATOMS: atom_id res chain seq x y z
N MET A 1 -21.91 -29.78 7.56
CA MET A 1 -21.59 -28.38 7.22
C MET A 1 -20.10 -28.19 7.43
N GLU A 2 -19.31 -28.50 6.40
CA GLU A 2 -17.86 -28.40 6.45
C GLU A 2 -17.44 -26.93 6.36
N SER A 3 -16.66 -26.50 7.35
CA SER A 3 -16.02 -25.19 7.36
C SER A 3 -14.99 -25.16 6.23
N GLN A 4 -15.22 -24.32 5.22
CA GLN A 4 -14.22 -23.97 4.23
C GLN A 4 -13.11 -23.17 4.91
N ALA A 5 -12.14 -23.88 5.46
CA ALA A 5 -10.85 -23.31 5.81
C ALA A 5 -10.25 -22.71 4.53
N ILE A 6 -10.19 -21.39 4.47
CA ILE A 6 -9.60 -20.63 3.37
C ILE A 6 -8.12 -21.01 3.32
N LYS A 7 -7.79 -21.98 2.46
CA LYS A 7 -6.42 -22.15 1.96
C LYS A 7 -6.10 -20.87 1.18
N ARG A 8 -5.55 -19.85 1.84
CA ARG A 8 -4.78 -18.78 1.17
C ARG A 8 -3.48 -19.43 0.69
N ALA A 9 -3.62 -20.32 -0.29
CA ALA A 9 -2.51 -20.87 -1.03
C ALA A 9 -1.74 -19.70 -1.65
N ASP A 10 -0.44 -19.88 -1.72
CA ASP A 10 0.62 -18.94 -2.09
C ASP A 10 0.34 -18.28 -3.45
N GLN A 11 -0.50 -17.24 -3.47
CA GLN A 11 -0.84 -16.56 -4.72
C GLN A 11 0.31 -15.62 -5.10
N PRO A 12 0.84 -15.72 -6.33
CA PRO A 12 1.92 -14.86 -6.80
C PRO A 12 1.50 -13.40 -6.77
N ARG A 13 2.36 -12.53 -6.25
CA ARG A 13 2.11 -11.08 -6.24
C ARG A 13 2.49 -10.51 -7.60
N ALA A 14 1.56 -9.81 -8.24
CA ALA A 14 1.86 -9.09 -9.46
C ALA A 14 2.68 -7.84 -9.15
N GLN A 15 3.76 -7.65 -9.90
CA GLN A 15 4.58 -6.46 -9.86
C GLN A 15 4.63 -5.81 -11.24
N TRP A 16 4.40 -4.50 -11.27
CA TRP A 16 4.39 -3.73 -12.50
C TRP A 16 5.67 -2.89 -12.62
N TYR A 17 6.11 -2.71 -13.87
CA TYR A 17 7.30 -1.93 -14.24
C TYR A 17 7.02 -1.07 -15.46
N TRP A 18 7.76 0.02 -15.60
CA TRP A 18 7.79 0.88 -16.78
C TRP A 18 9.21 1.01 -17.34
N LYS A 19 9.33 1.17 -18.66
CA LYS A 19 10.63 1.27 -19.35
C LYS A 19 11.23 2.66 -19.14
N SER A 20 12.34 2.73 -18.42
CA SER A 20 12.94 3.96 -17.92
C SER A 20 14.08 4.53 -18.78
N ASN A 21 14.46 3.82 -19.85
CA ASN A 21 15.40 4.32 -20.86
C ASN A 21 15.05 5.74 -21.34
N SER A 22 16.06 6.54 -21.68
CA SER A 22 15.85 7.88 -22.25
C SER A 22 15.05 7.83 -23.54
N ASP A 23 15.34 6.86 -24.42
CA ASP A 23 14.49 6.48 -25.54
C ASP A 23 13.68 5.22 -25.17
N PRO A 24 12.35 5.33 -24.96
CA PRO A 24 11.50 4.21 -24.60
C PRO A 24 11.36 3.15 -25.70
N TRP A 25 11.63 3.52 -26.95
CA TRP A 25 11.37 2.68 -28.12
C TRP A 25 12.63 2.09 -28.75
N SER A 26 13.81 2.52 -28.28
CA SER A 26 15.07 1.91 -28.70
C SER A 26 15.08 0.41 -28.38
N THR A 27 15.46 -0.36 -29.40
CA THR A 27 15.80 -1.79 -29.32
C THR A 27 17.30 -2.01 -29.15
N ASN A 28 18.10 -0.94 -29.27
CA ASN A 28 19.55 -0.98 -29.20
C ASN A 28 19.98 -0.50 -27.81
N GLY A 29 20.30 -1.45 -26.93
CA GLY A 29 20.81 -1.17 -25.58
C GLY A 29 20.26 -2.11 -24.51
N ASN A 30 20.76 -1.94 -23.29
CA ASN A 30 20.22 -2.64 -22.13
C ASN A 30 18.86 -2.03 -21.78
N GLU A 31 17.84 -2.87 -21.66
CA GLU A 31 16.52 -2.42 -21.23
C GLU A 31 16.54 -2.07 -19.75
N GLU A 32 16.19 -0.84 -19.43
CA GLU A 32 16.06 -0.37 -18.06
C GLU A 32 14.58 -0.34 -17.69
N TRP A 33 14.24 -1.05 -16.61
CA TRP A 33 12.87 -1.17 -16.13
C TRP A 33 12.81 -0.70 -14.69
N THR A 34 11.95 0.27 -14.42
CA THR A 34 11.73 0.81 -13.08
C THR A 34 10.40 0.32 -12.53
N LYS A 35 10.43 -0.11 -11.26
CA LYS A 35 9.26 -0.63 -10.54
C LYS A 35 8.28 0.52 -10.26
N TYR A 36 6.98 0.28 -10.44
CA TYR A 36 5.97 1.15 -9.84
C TYR A 36 5.97 1.00 -8.32
N SER A 37 5.50 2.02 -7.60
CA SER A 37 5.29 1.89 -6.16
C SER A 37 4.27 0.78 -5.86
N ASP A 38 4.26 0.30 -4.61
CA ASP A 38 3.34 -0.76 -4.19
C ASP A 38 1.87 -0.34 -4.33
N ILE A 39 1.57 0.95 -4.12
CA ILE A 39 0.21 1.52 -4.26
C ILE A 39 -0.16 1.61 -5.73
N GLU A 40 0.69 2.19 -6.57
CA GLU A 40 0.44 2.28 -8.02
C GLU A 40 0.30 0.89 -8.65
N SER A 41 1.15 -0.05 -8.25
CA SER A 41 1.07 -1.44 -8.72
C SER A 41 -0.27 -2.09 -8.36
N ALA A 42 -0.81 -1.80 -7.17
CA ALA A 42 -2.12 -2.30 -6.75
C ALA A 42 -3.25 -1.69 -7.59
N ILE A 43 -3.20 -0.39 -7.88
CA ILE A 43 -4.17 0.30 -8.74
C ILE A 43 -4.15 -0.29 -10.15
N ILE A 44 -2.95 -0.47 -10.73
CA ILE A 44 -2.79 -1.05 -12.07
C ILE A 44 -3.31 -2.49 -12.10
N GLU A 45 -2.98 -3.29 -11.09
CA GLU A 45 -3.41 -4.69 -11.01
C GLU A 45 -4.93 -4.81 -10.82
N GLU A 46 -5.55 -3.91 -10.06
CA GLU A 46 -7.00 -3.85 -9.93
C GLU A 46 -7.66 -3.59 -11.29
N ALA A 47 -7.19 -2.55 -12.02
CA ALA A 47 -7.68 -2.24 -13.36
C ALA A 47 -7.44 -3.40 -14.35
N PHE A 48 -6.33 -4.12 -14.22
CA PHE A 48 -6.02 -5.29 -15.07
C PHE A 48 -7.01 -6.45 -14.86
N ASN A 49 -7.46 -6.66 -13.62
CA ASN A 49 -8.36 -7.74 -13.23
C ASN A 49 -9.84 -7.42 -13.45
N GLN A 50 -10.18 -6.17 -13.74
CA GLN A 50 -11.54 -5.82 -14.15
C GLN A 50 -11.92 -6.51 -15.46
N LYS A 51 -13.18 -6.98 -15.55
CA LYS A 51 -13.74 -7.64 -16.74
C LYS A 51 -14.26 -6.66 -17.79
N THR A 52 -13.79 -5.41 -17.76
CA THR A 52 -14.18 -4.35 -18.69
C THR A 52 -13.37 -4.44 -19.99
N LYS A 53 -13.95 -3.96 -21.10
CA LYS A 53 -13.25 -3.92 -22.40
C LYS A 53 -12.12 -2.87 -22.43
N THR A 54 -12.29 -1.79 -21.68
CA THR A 54 -11.30 -0.73 -21.51
C THR A 54 -10.52 -0.96 -20.23
N LYS A 55 -9.29 -1.44 -20.37
CA LYS A 55 -8.36 -1.60 -19.25
C LYS A 55 -7.48 -0.37 -19.13
N LEU A 56 -8.04 0.68 -18.53
CA LEU A 56 -7.34 1.94 -18.24
C LEU A 56 -7.13 2.05 -16.73
N ALA A 57 -5.91 2.38 -16.30
CA ALA A 57 -5.63 2.73 -14.91
C ALA A 57 -5.19 4.20 -14.82
N GLU A 58 -5.78 4.95 -13.90
CA GLU A 58 -5.47 6.36 -13.69
C GLU A 58 -4.53 6.52 -12.50
N LEU A 59 -3.34 7.07 -12.74
CA LEU A 59 -2.38 7.47 -11.70
C LEU A 59 -2.28 9.00 -11.65
N ASP A 60 -1.59 9.56 -10.66
CA ASP A 60 -1.55 11.02 -10.46
C ASP A 60 -1.04 11.78 -11.70
N ASN A 61 0.11 11.35 -12.25
CA ASN A 61 0.79 12.04 -13.35
C ASN A 61 0.65 11.34 -14.71
N TYR A 62 0.06 10.14 -14.72
CA TYR A 62 0.04 9.26 -15.89
C TYR A 62 -1.27 8.50 -15.99
N SER A 63 -1.66 8.16 -17.20
CA SER A 63 -2.67 7.13 -17.45
C SER A 63 -1.99 5.89 -18.04
N ILE A 64 -2.50 4.72 -17.67
CA ILE A 64 -1.98 3.43 -18.13
C ILE A 64 -3.02 2.79 -19.03
N ASN A 65 -2.65 2.58 -20.28
CA ASN A 65 -3.42 1.77 -21.20
C ASN A 65 -2.88 0.33 -21.17
N LEU A 66 -3.61 -0.55 -20.50
CA LEU A 66 -3.22 -1.94 -20.31
C LEU A 66 -3.50 -2.82 -21.54
N ASN A 67 -4.36 -2.37 -22.45
CA ASN A 67 -4.58 -3.07 -23.71
C ASN A 67 -3.33 -2.98 -24.59
N ASP A 68 -2.72 -1.79 -24.63
CA ASP A 68 -1.50 -1.55 -25.41
C ASP A 68 -0.22 -1.71 -24.60
N SER A 69 -0.34 -1.91 -23.28
CA SER A 69 0.78 -1.97 -22.32
C SER A 69 1.67 -0.72 -22.39
N ILE A 70 1.04 0.46 -22.36
CA ILE A 70 1.69 1.77 -22.44
C ILE A 70 1.25 2.68 -21.29
N GLN A 71 2.21 3.38 -20.71
CA GLN A 71 2.02 4.54 -19.85
C GLN A 71 2.05 5.81 -20.70
N ILE A 72 1.12 6.72 -20.48
CA ILE A 72 0.99 8.01 -21.18
C ILE A 72 1.05 9.13 -20.14
N SER A 73 1.89 10.13 -20.37
CA SER A 73 1.94 11.31 -19.49
C SER A 73 0.71 12.20 -19.65
N LYS A 74 0.13 12.63 -18.52
CA LYS A 74 -1.00 13.57 -18.51
C LYS A 74 -0.60 14.98 -18.92
N SER A 75 0.65 15.37 -18.65
CA SER A 75 1.17 16.68 -19.06
C SER A 75 1.61 16.73 -20.52
N ASP A 76 2.00 15.59 -21.09
CA ASP A 76 2.45 15.49 -22.48
C ASP A 76 2.05 14.12 -23.08
N PRO A 77 0.95 14.06 -23.85
CA PRO A 77 0.45 12.81 -24.44
C PRO A 77 1.42 12.11 -25.41
N ASN A 78 2.45 12.82 -25.91
CA ASN A 78 3.48 12.24 -26.76
C ASN A 78 4.54 11.50 -25.95
N LYS A 79 4.66 11.78 -24.64
CA LYS A 79 5.55 11.05 -23.74
C LYS A 79 4.91 9.76 -23.30
N GLN A 80 5.26 8.70 -24.01
CA GLN A 80 4.76 7.35 -23.82
C GLN A 80 5.90 6.39 -23.47
N ARG A 81 5.61 5.42 -22.61
CA ARG A 81 6.57 4.42 -22.17
C ARG A 81 5.91 3.04 -22.11
N GLN A 82 6.63 2.01 -22.51
CA GLN A 82 6.15 0.63 -22.37
C GLN A 82 6.07 0.24 -20.89
N ILE A 83 5.10 -0.62 -20.56
CA ILE A 83 4.96 -1.21 -19.24
C ILE A 83 4.94 -2.73 -19.33
N LYS A 84 5.26 -3.40 -18.22
CA LYS A 84 5.17 -4.86 -18.13
C LYS A 84 4.72 -5.32 -16.76
N ARG A 85 4.04 -6.47 -16.75
CA ARG A 85 3.60 -7.19 -15.56
C ARG A 85 4.51 -8.39 -15.33
N VAL A 86 5.01 -8.56 -14.11
CA VAL A 86 5.82 -9.71 -13.69
C VAL A 86 5.15 -10.34 -12.48
N LEU A 87 4.91 -11.65 -12.53
CA LEU A 87 4.44 -12.41 -11.37
C LEU A 87 5.65 -12.80 -10.53
N THR A 88 5.68 -12.32 -9.29
CA THR A 88 6.79 -12.59 -8.37
C THR A 88 6.35 -13.64 -7.36
N SER A 89 7.23 -14.59 -7.04
CA SER A 89 6.97 -15.55 -5.96
C SER A 89 7.02 -14.82 -4.61
N ARG A 90 6.21 -15.25 -3.63
CA ARG A 90 6.16 -14.58 -2.32
C ARG A 90 7.52 -14.60 -1.60
N ASN A 91 8.35 -15.60 -1.89
CA ASN A 91 9.69 -15.73 -1.31
C ASN A 91 10.68 -14.68 -1.83
N GLU A 92 10.43 -14.08 -2.99
CA GLU A 92 11.27 -13.04 -3.58
C GLU A 92 10.80 -11.62 -3.24
N SER A 93 9.62 -11.47 -2.62
CA SER A 93 9.12 -10.18 -2.15
C SER A 93 9.86 -9.70 -0.90
N GLN A 94 11.12 -9.30 -1.06
CA GLN A 94 11.81 -8.32 -0.23
C GLN A 94 11.05 -6.99 -0.28
N GLY A 95 9.91 -6.94 0.41
CA GLY A 95 9.00 -5.79 0.50
C GLY A 95 8.79 -5.32 1.93
N LEU A 96 9.58 -5.82 2.88
CA LEU A 96 9.71 -5.11 4.15
C LEU A 96 10.52 -3.86 3.85
N ARG A 97 10.00 -2.69 4.24
CA ARG A 97 10.77 -1.45 4.32
C ARG A 97 11.87 -1.68 5.35
N GLU A 98 12.99 -2.26 4.94
CA GLU A 98 14.13 -2.56 5.79
C GLU A 98 14.64 -1.28 6.48
N GLU A 99 14.54 -0.13 5.81
CA GLU A 99 14.77 1.21 6.37
C GLU A 99 14.00 1.52 7.66
N ARG A 100 12.85 0.88 7.92
CA ARG A 100 12.11 1.01 9.18
C ARG A 100 12.59 0.07 10.28
N LEU A 101 13.21 -1.05 9.90
CA LEU A 101 13.72 -2.05 10.83
C LEU A 101 15.11 -1.68 11.36
N PHE A 102 15.88 -0.89 10.60
CA PHE A 102 17.23 -0.44 10.97
C PHE A 102 17.31 1.00 11.46
N LEU A 103 16.18 1.63 11.83
CA LEU A 103 16.23 2.81 12.67
C LEU A 103 16.77 2.37 14.04
N THR A 104 18.08 2.49 14.22
CA THR A 104 18.71 2.39 15.53
C THR A 104 18.00 3.40 16.41
N PRO A 105 17.23 2.99 17.44
CA PRO A 105 16.64 3.96 18.34
C PRO A 105 17.78 4.81 18.89
N GLU A 106 17.67 6.14 18.81
CA GLU A 106 18.58 7.03 19.54
C GLU A 106 18.38 6.77 21.03
N LEU A 107 19.11 5.80 21.57
CA LEU A 107 19.12 5.38 22.97
C LEU A 107 19.57 6.52 23.92
N SER A 108 20.06 7.64 23.37
CA SER A 108 20.52 8.80 24.11
C SER A 108 19.40 9.76 24.52
N LYS A 109 18.18 9.64 23.96
CA LYS A 109 17.04 10.45 24.39
C LYS A 109 16.21 9.64 25.38
N THR A 110 16.59 9.72 26.67
CA THR A 110 15.66 9.37 27.73
C THR A 110 14.37 10.17 27.54
N PHE A 111 13.21 9.51 27.60
CA PHE A 111 11.91 10.17 27.58
C PHE A 111 11.72 11.02 28.85
N THR A 112 12.43 12.14 28.95
CA THR A 112 12.33 13.09 30.06
C THR A 112 11.46 14.27 29.65
N GLY A 113 10.64 14.76 30.58
CA GLY A 113 9.68 15.84 30.35
C GLY A 113 8.26 15.35 30.05
N ASP A 114 7.41 16.23 29.53
CA ASP A 114 5.97 15.97 29.34
C ASP A 114 5.69 14.81 28.37
N TRP A 115 6.56 14.60 27.39
CA TRP A 115 6.51 13.45 26.49
C TRP A 115 6.69 12.11 27.22
N GLY A 116 7.54 12.04 28.24
CA GLY A 116 7.71 10.84 29.06
C GLY A 116 6.44 10.50 29.86
N LYS A 117 5.77 11.53 30.40
CA LYS A 117 4.47 11.35 31.09
C LYS A 117 3.38 10.91 30.11
N GLN A 118 3.32 11.48 28.91
CA GLN A 118 2.34 11.10 27.89
C GLN A 118 2.57 9.69 27.36
N ALA A 119 3.82 9.32 27.07
CA ALA A 119 4.18 7.96 26.66
C ALA A 119 3.88 6.93 27.75
N TYR A 120 4.20 7.23 29.01
CA TYR A 120 3.84 6.37 30.15
C TYR A 120 2.33 6.24 30.32
N ASN A 121 1.57 7.34 30.18
CA ASN A 121 0.10 7.31 30.23
C ASN A 121 -0.49 6.49 29.09
N PHE A 122 0.04 6.62 27.87
CA PHE A 122 -0.37 5.82 26.72
C PHE A 122 -0.06 4.33 26.93
N LEU A 123 1.19 3.99 27.30
CA LEU A 123 1.60 2.60 27.52
C LEU A 123 0.85 1.95 28.68
N SER A 124 0.60 2.68 29.77
CA SER A 124 -0.16 2.16 30.92
C SER A 124 -1.64 1.96 30.58
N GLN A 125 -2.25 2.84 29.79
CA GLN A 125 -3.61 2.60 29.26
C GLN A 125 -3.62 1.41 28.31
N TRP A 126 -2.69 1.34 27.37
CA TRP A 126 -2.59 0.24 26.41
C TRP A 126 -2.38 -1.11 27.09
N MET A 127 -1.51 -1.17 28.11
CA MET A 127 -1.28 -2.36 28.92
C MET A 127 -2.52 -2.77 29.73
N LYS A 128 -3.29 -1.81 30.26
CA LYS A 128 -4.58 -2.09 30.93
C LYS A 128 -5.64 -2.65 29.97
N HIS A 129 -5.52 -2.35 28.68
CA HIS A 129 -6.44 -2.82 27.64
C HIS A 129 -5.93 -4.05 26.89
N LYS A 130 -4.72 -4.55 27.18
CA LYS A 130 -4.10 -5.69 26.50
C LYS A 130 -4.83 -7.03 26.74
N ASN A 131 -5.70 -7.07 27.76
CA ASN A 131 -6.58 -8.20 28.05
C ASN A 131 -7.95 -8.12 27.37
N ARG A 132 -8.22 -7.05 26.60
CA ARG A 132 -9.46 -6.92 25.85
C ARG A 132 -9.29 -7.53 24.47
N SER A 133 -10.32 -8.21 24.01
CA SER A 133 -10.33 -8.68 22.63
C SER A 133 -10.43 -7.48 21.67
N ASN A 134 -9.92 -7.62 20.45
CA ASN A 134 -10.05 -6.58 19.43
C ASN A 134 -11.53 -6.21 19.18
N ALA A 135 -12.46 -7.14 19.37
CA ALA A 135 -13.89 -6.89 19.23
C ALA A 135 -14.41 -5.88 20.28
N GLU A 136 -14.01 -6.03 21.54
CA GLU A 136 -14.39 -5.11 22.62
C GLU A 136 -13.82 -3.71 22.42
N ILE A 137 -12.61 -3.61 21.87
CA ILE A 137 -11.96 -2.32 21.55
C ILE A 137 -12.74 -1.60 20.44
N VAL A 138 -13.13 -2.33 19.39
CA VAL A 138 -13.90 -1.78 18.26
C VAL A 138 -15.30 -1.36 18.70
N GLU A 139 -15.98 -2.17 19.51
CA GLU A 139 -17.30 -1.84 20.05
C GLU A 139 -17.26 -0.60 20.94
N GLN A 140 -16.26 -0.48 21.80
CA GLN A 140 -16.10 0.71 22.64
C GLN A 140 -15.82 1.97 21.81
N ALA A 141 -15.00 1.86 20.76
CA ALA A 141 -14.72 2.97 19.85
C ALA A 141 -15.98 3.42 19.09
N ALA A 142 -16.77 2.48 18.57
CA ALA A 142 -18.03 2.77 17.90
C ALA A 142 -19.02 3.49 18.83
N ASN A 143 -19.15 3.01 20.07
CA ASN A 143 -20.02 3.62 21.08
C ASN A 143 -19.55 5.04 21.46
N ALA A 144 -18.25 5.28 21.57
CA ALA A 144 -17.71 6.61 21.84
C ALA A 144 -18.03 7.61 20.72
N ILE A 145 -17.92 7.19 19.45
CA ILE A 145 -18.25 8.02 18.29
C ILE A 145 -19.75 8.36 18.27
N ILE A 146 -20.62 7.39 18.59
CA ILE A 146 -22.08 7.61 18.66
C ILE A 146 -22.41 8.62 19.78
N ILE A 147 -21.78 8.51 20.94
CA ILE A 147 -22.00 9.42 22.06
C ILE A 147 -21.57 10.86 21.70
N GLU A 148 -20.40 11.03 21.09
CA GLU A 148 -19.95 12.35 20.64
C GLU A 148 -20.85 12.92 19.53
N GLY A 149 -21.30 12.09 18.58
CA GLY A 149 -22.28 12.50 17.57
C GLY A 149 -23.59 13.03 18.18
N LYS A 150 -24.10 12.37 19.23
CA LYS A 150 -25.27 12.81 19.99
C LYS A 150 -25.06 14.13 20.71
N LYS A 151 -23.87 14.37 21.29
CA LYS A 151 -23.53 15.66 21.94
C LYS A 151 -23.48 16.81 20.95
N LEU A 152 -23.13 16.54 19.70
CA LEU A 152 -23.08 17.53 18.61
C LEU A 152 -24.46 17.76 17.94
N GLY A 153 -25.55 17.21 18.49
CA GLY A 153 -26.90 17.43 17.97
C GLY A 153 -27.17 16.78 16.61
N LYS A 154 -26.32 15.85 16.17
CA LYS A 154 -26.52 15.09 14.94
C LYS A 154 -27.25 13.80 15.29
N HIS A 155 -28.53 13.74 14.93
CA HIS A 155 -29.39 12.56 15.05
C HIS A 155 -29.19 11.62 13.87
#